data_AF-A0A964N890-F1
#
_entry.id   AF-A0A964N890-F1
#
_cell.length_a   1.000
_cell.length_b   1.000
_cell.length_c   1.000
_cell.angle_alpha   90.00
_cell.angle_beta   90.00
_cell.angle_gamma   90.00
#
_symmetry.space_group_name_H-M   'P 1'
#
loop_
_entity.id
_entity.type
_entity.pdbx_description
1 polymer ?
#
loop_
_entity_poly.entity_id
_entity_poly.type
_entity_poly.pdbx_seq_one_letter_code
_entity_poly.pdbx_strand_id
1 'polypeptide(L)'
;METIAMGYMSAILIDLDGALGDTRPLWDDWLAGAAKVLGVDPAALPADRGDAAATLDAAGAGNWRILLERFVADRAPVYLRPHAEASAALRKLATTGRPLGVFTDAPIELAQIAAAQLGVARRMVALEAGSGALERLEDVLGHDAMLVQTRDQLTAASREG
;
A
#
# COMPACT_ATOMS: atom_id res chain seq x y z
N MET A 1 -6.09 -2.55 38.66
CA MET A 1 -5.04 -2.21 37.69
C MET A 1 -5.75 -1.52 36.55
N GLU A 2 -5.83 -0.21 36.66
CA GLU A 2 -6.76 0.64 35.92
C GLU A 2 -6.07 1.08 34.63
N THR A 3 -6.32 0.36 33.53
CA THR A 3 -5.94 0.84 32.20
C THR A 3 -7.00 1.85 31.81
N ILE A 4 -6.62 3.12 31.92
CA ILE A 4 -7.37 4.26 31.42
C ILE A 4 -7.77 3.93 29.98
N ALA A 5 -9.08 3.77 29.75
CA ALA A 5 -9.67 3.87 28.43
C ALA A 5 -9.51 5.33 27.99
N MET A 6 -8.27 5.74 27.65
CA MET A 6 -8.06 6.80 26.68
C MET A 6 -8.89 6.34 25.50
N GLY A 7 -9.94 7.09 25.15
CA GLY A 7 -10.78 6.75 24.02
C GLY A 7 -9.90 6.66 22.78
N TYR A 8 -9.44 5.45 22.46
CA TYR A 8 -8.67 5.19 21.26
C TYR A 8 -9.68 5.38 20.15
N MET A 9 -9.64 6.56 19.52
CA MET A 9 -10.34 6.74 18.26
C MET A 9 -9.79 5.65 17.34
N SER A 10 -10.64 4.73 16.90
CA SER A 10 -10.19 3.53 16.19
C SER A 10 -9.33 3.93 14.98
N ALA A 11 -8.33 3.14 14.65
CA ALA A 11 -7.46 3.45 13.51
C ALA A 11 -8.26 3.49 12.20
N ILE A 12 -7.66 4.05 11.15
CA ILE A 12 -8.20 3.99 9.79
C ILE A 12 -7.22 3.21 8.93
N LEU A 13 -7.67 2.12 8.32
CA LEU A 13 -6.86 1.27 7.45
C LEU A 13 -7.20 1.58 6.00
N ILE A 14 -6.21 2.02 5.24
CA ILE A 14 -6.38 2.53 3.88
C ILE A 14 -5.76 1.55 2.89
N ASP A 15 -6.57 1.06 1.97
CA ASP A 15 -6.09 0.34 0.78
C ASP A 15 -5.36 1.33 -0.14
N LEU A 16 -4.06 1.11 -0.33
CA LEU A 16 -3.24 1.97 -1.19
C LEU A 16 -3.76 2.00 -2.62
N ASP A 17 -4.10 0.84 -3.17
CA ASP A 17 -4.46 0.67 -4.58
C ASP A 17 -5.87 1.18 -4.85
N GLY A 18 -6.82 0.77 -4.01
CA GLY A 18 -8.22 1.11 -4.18
C GLY A 18 -8.58 2.54 -3.75
N ALA A 19 -7.91 3.09 -2.73
CA ALA A 19 -8.25 4.41 -2.19
C ALA A 19 -7.37 5.55 -2.71
N LEU A 20 -6.08 5.29 -2.96
CA LEU A 20 -5.10 6.34 -3.26
C LEU A 20 -4.63 6.33 -4.71
N GLY A 21 -4.21 5.18 -5.22
CA GLY A 21 -3.80 5.00 -6.61
C GLY A 21 -3.37 3.58 -6.91
N ASP A 22 -3.96 2.99 -7.95
CA ASP A 22 -3.75 1.61 -8.36
C ASP A 22 -2.31 1.39 -8.86
N THR A 23 -1.57 0.55 -8.13
CA THR A 23 -0.18 0.21 -8.42
C THR A 23 -0.03 -1.06 -9.28
N ARG A 24 -1.13 -1.77 -9.57
CA ARG A 24 -1.09 -3.00 -10.40
C ARG A 24 -0.55 -2.74 -11.80
N PRO A 25 -0.96 -1.68 -12.54
CA PRO A 25 -0.42 -1.44 -13.88
C PRO A 25 1.09 -1.18 -13.89
N LEU A 26 1.63 -0.63 -12.80
CA LEU A 26 3.06 -0.40 -12.65
C LEU A 26 3.82 -1.69 -12.36
N TRP A 27 3.25 -2.57 -11.53
CA TRP A 27 3.76 -3.91 -11.28
C TRP A 27 3.79 -4.77 -12.55
N ASP A 28 2.70 -4.74 -13.32
CA ASP A 28 2.57 -5.52 -14.55
C ASP A 28 3.57 -5.07 -15.63
N ASP A 29 3.77 -3.75 -15.80
CA ASP A 29 4.76 -3.20 -16.74
C ASP A 29 6.19 -3.60 -16.33
N TRP A 30 6.49 -3.55 -15.03
CA TRP A 30 7.78 -4.01 -14.53
C TRP A 30 8.00 -5.51 -14.80
N LEU A 31 7.02 -6.35 -14.45
CA LEU A 31 7.10 -7.80 -14.67
C LEU A 31 7.31 -8.14 -16.14
N ALA A 32 6.59 -7.49 -17.06
CA ALA A 32 6.73 -7.71 -18.49
C ALA A 32 8.16 -7.44 -19.00
N GLY A 33 8.83 -6.42 -18.45
CA GLY A 33 10.23 -6.11 -18.75
C GLY A 33 11.23 -7.03 -18.03
N ALA A 34 10.98 -7.33 -16.75
CA ALA A 34 11.87 -8.06 -15.88
C ALA A 34 11.88 -9.57 -16.17
N ALA A 35 10.75 -10.15 -16.60
CA ALA A 35 10.58 -11.56 -16.91
C ALA A 35 11.73 -12.16 -17.72
N LYS A 36 12.11 -11.48 -18.80
CA LYS A 36 13.20 -11.91 -19.70
C LYS A 36 14.56 -11.92 -19.03
N VAL A 37 14.82 -10.95 -18.17
CA VAL A 37 16.09 -10.78 -17.46
C VAL A 37 16.20 -11.74 -16.28
N LEU A 38 15.09 -11.95 -15.59
CA LEU A 38 14.99 -12.80 -14.40
C LEU A 38 14.80 -14.28 -14.75
N GLY A 39 14.48 -14.61 -16.01
CA GLY A 39 14.23 -15.98 -16.44
C GLY A 39 12.95 -16.58 -15.81
N VAL A 40 12.00 -15.73 -15.44
CA VAL A 40 10.72 -16.12 -14.82
C VAL A 40 9.59 -15.91 -15.82
N ASP A 41 8.61 -16.82 -15.81
CA ASP A 41 7.39 -16.67 -16.59
C ASP A 41 6.34 -15.91 -15.75
N PRO A 42 5.92 -14.69 -16.13
CA PRO A 42 4.90 -13.94 -15.42
C PRO A 42 3.56 -14.67 -15.32
N ALA A 43 3.22 -15.52 -16.30
CA ALA A 43 1.97 -16.28 -16.28
C ALA A 43 1.98 -17.40 -15.23
N ALA A 44 3.16 -17.79 -14.74
CA ALA A 44 3.32 -18.78 -13.67
C ALA A 44 3.33 -18.15 -12.27
N LEU A 45 3.36 -16.81 -12.16
CA LEU A 45 3.32 -16.12 -10.88
C LEU A 45 1.88 -16.07 -10.34
N PRO A 46 1.68 -16.19 -9.01
CA PRO A 46 0.42 -15.90 -8.35
C PRO A 46 -0.16 -14.52 -8.72
N ALA A 47 -1.49 -14.42 -8.71
CA ALA A 47 -2.17 -13.15 -8.96
C ALA A 47 -2.02 -12.16 -7.79
N ASP A 48 -1.90 -12.67 -6.56
CA ASP A 48 -1.51 -11.86 -5.41
C ASP A 48 -0.03 -11.48 -5.53
N ARG A 49 0.25 -10.17 -5.49
CA ARG A 49 1.59 -9.67 -5.79
C ARG A 49 2.61 -9.96 -4.68
N GLY A 50 2.14 -10.20 -3.46
CA GLY A 50 2.98 -10.64 -2.35
C GLY A 50 3.42 -12.10 -2.53
N ASP A 51 2.50 -12.95 -2.97
CA ASP A 51 2.80 -14.36 -3.25
C ASP A 51 3.68 -14.47 -4.50
N ALA A 52 3.48 -13.60 -5.48
CA ALA A 52 4.37 -13.44 -6.61
C ALA A 52 5.79 -13.03 -6.17
N ALA A 53 5.93 -12.06 -5.27
CA ALA A 53 7.22 -11.69 -4.71
C ALA A 53 7.89 -12.85 -3.97
N ALA A 54 7.15 -13.60 -3.16
CA ALA A 54 7.66 -14.79 -2.49
C ALA A 54 8.13 -15.87 -3.49
N THR A 55 7.44 -16.01 -4.61
CA THR A 55 7.83 -16.92 -5.70
C THR A 55 9.12 -16.44 -6.40
N LEU A 56 9.25 -15.13 -6.66
CA LEU A 56 10.47 -14.54 -7.23
C LEU A 56 11.69 -14.74 -6.31
N ASP A 57 11.47 -14.64 -4.99
CA ASP A 57 12.50 -14.92 -4.00
C ASP A 57 12.95 -16.37 -3.99
N ALA A 58 11.98 -17.30 -3.97
CA ALA A 58 12.24 -18.73 -3.98
C ALA A 58 12.93 -19.18 -5.27
N ALA A 59 12.62 -18.53 -6.41
CA ALA A 59 13.29 -18.75 -7.67
C ALA A 59 14.74 -18.24 -7.70
N GLY A 60 15.15 -17.47 -6.68
CA GLY A 60 16.47 -16.85 -6.62
C GLY A 60 16.68 -15.86 -7.75
N ALA A 61 15.63 -15.11 -8.12
CA ALA A 61 15.60 -14.15 -9.24
C ALA A 61 16.51 -12.92 -8.97
N GLY A 62 17.80 -13.15 -8.73
CA GLY A 62 18.83 -12.15 -8.50
C GLY A 62 18.40 -10.99 -7.61
N ASN A 63 18.74 -9.77 -8.05
CA ASN A 63 18.44 -8.53 -7.35
C ASN A 63 17.08 -7.93 -7.78
N TRP A 64 16.06 -8.74 -8.06
CA TRP A 64 14.78 -8.25 -8.61
C TRP A 64 14.16 -7.13 -7.78
N ARG A 65 14.26 -7.17 -6.44
CA ARG A 65 13.80 -6.11 -5.54
C ARG A 65 14.42 -4.76 -5.85
N ILE A 66 15.74 -4.71 -6.00
CA ILE A 66 16.48 -3.48 -6.33
C ILE A 66 16.09 -2.99 -7.73
N LEU A 67 15.87 -3.91 -8.68
CA LEU A 67 15.43 -3.57 -10.02
C LEU A 67 14.01 -2.99 -10.02
N LEU A 68 13.10 -3.57 -9.23
CA LEU A 68 11.76 -3.08 -9.02
C LEU A 68 11.79 -1.69 -8.39
N GLU A 69 12.50 -1.52 -7.28
CA GLU A 69 12.60 -0.23 -6.57
C GLU A 69 13.04 0.89 -7.52
N ARG A 70 14.10 0.66 -8.30
CA ARG A 70 14.60 1.62 -9.29
C ARG A 70 13.58 1.94 -10.38
N PHE A 71 12.92 0.90 -10.90
CA PHE A 71 11.91 1.07 -11.94
C PHE A 71 10.71 1.84 -11.41
N VAL A 72 10.20 1.49 -10.23
CA VAL A 72 9.07 2.17 -9.59
C VAL A 72 9.46 3.62 -9.27
N ALA A 73 10.67 3.89 -8.76
CA ALA A 73 11.10 5.26 -8.48
C ALA A 73 11.08 6.16 -9.72
N ASP A 74 11.51 5.63 -10.87
CA ASP A 74 11.49 6.35 -12.14
C ASP A 74 10.07 6.52 -12.72
N ARG A 75 9.26 5.47 -12.62
CA ARG A 75 7.99 5.37 -13.36
C ARG A 75 6.79 5.78 -12.51
N ALA A 76 6.87 5.77 -11.18
CA ALA A 76 5.77 6.10 -10.27
C ALA A 76 5.07 7.42 -10.60
N PRO A 77 5.75 8.52 -10.97
CA PRO A 77 5.05 9.73 -11.38
C PRO A 77 4.07 9.47 -12.53
N VAL A 78 4.46 8.69 -13.54
CA VAL A 78 3.65 8.40 -14.73
C VAL A 78 2.39 7.62 -14.39
N TYR A 79 2.51 6.61 -13.51
CA TYR A 79 1.41 5.69 -13.17
C TYR A 79 0.55 6.21 -12.02
N LEU A 80 1.18 6.82 -11.01
CA LEU A 80 0.57 7.20 -9.74
C LEU A 80 0.48 8.72 -9.66
N ARG A 81 -0.54 9.26 -10.33
CA ARG A 81 -0.88 10.68 -10.24
C ARG A 81 -1.70 10.92 -8.98
N PRO A 82 -1.23 11.78 -8.05
CA PRO A 82 -2.02 12.12 -6.88
C PRO A 82 -3.36 12.74 -7.28
N HIS A 83 -4.44 12.23 -6.70
CA HIS A 83 -5.77 12.82 -6.85
C HIS A 83 -5.98 13.93 -5.83
N ALA A 84 -6.50 15.08 -6.27
CA ALA A 84 -6.73 16.24 -5.42
C ALA A 84 -7.67 15.91 -4.25
N GLU A 85 -8.76 15.18 -4.52
CA GLU A 85 -9.73 14.76 -3.50
C GLU A 85 -9.12 13.82 -2.46
N ALA A 86 -8.40 12.78 -2.91
CA ALA A 86 -7.71 11.85 -2.00
C ALA A 86 -6.68 12.60 -1.14
N SER A 87 -5.93 13.52 -1.75
CA SER A 87 -4.94 14.35 -1.05
C SER A 87 -5.60 15.31 -0.04
N ALA A 88 -6.79 15.82 -0.32
CA ALA A 88 -7.55 16.66 0.61
C ALA A 88 -8.10 15.82 1.78
N ALA A 89 -8.66 14.65 1.48
CA ALA A 89 -9.15 13.71 2.46
C ALA A 89 -8.04 13.26 3.43
N LEU A 90 -6.87 12.88 2.92
CA LEU A 90 -5.70 12.53 3.75
C LEU A 90 -5.24 13.69 4.65
N ARG A 91 -5.31 14.94 4.18
CA ARG A 91 -4.98 16.11 5.00
C ARG A 91 -5.98 16.27 6.15
N LYS A 92 -7.28 16.12 5.87
CA LYS A 92 -8.32 16.24 6.90
C LYS A 92 -8.27 15.08 7.90
N LEU A 93 -8.07 13.85 7.42
CA LEU A 93 -7.89 12.70 8.31
C LEU A 93 -6.68 12.87 9.24
N ALA A 94 -5.56 13.41 8.75
CA ALA A 94 -4.39 13.68 9.57
C ALA A 94 -4.66 14.72 10.70
N THR A 95 -5.65 15.60 10.56
CA THR A 95 -6.03 16.54 11.65
C THR A 95 -6.91 15.92 12.72
N THR A 96 -7.50 14.74 12.46
CA THR A 96 -8.35 14.04 13.44
C THR A 96 -7.56 13.37 14.56
N GLY A 97 -6.24 13.19 14.40
CA GLY A 97 -5.40 12.46 15.34
C GLY A 97 -5.59 10.94 15.34
N ARG A 98 -6.47 10.40 14.47
CA ARG A 98 -6.63 8.95 14.30
C ARG A 98 -5.39 8.34 13.64
N PRO A 99 -4.86 7.22 14.16
CA PRO A 99 -3.79 6.49 13.50
C PRO A 99 -4.21 6.05 12.10
N LEU A 100 -3.37 6.30 11.10
CA LEU A 100 -3.59 5.84 9.74
C LEU A 100 -2.67 4.66 9.44
N GLY A 101 -3.24 3.51 9.11
CA GLY A 101 -2.53 2.37 8.54
C GLY A 101 -2.75 2.31 7.03
N VAL A 102 -1.75 1.87 6.29
CA VAL A 102 -1.87 1.63 4.84
C VAL A 102 -1.53 0.19 4.54
N PHE A 103 -2.31 -0.45 3.68
CA PHE A 103 -2.04 -1.82 3.23
C PHE A 103 -2.12 -1.95 1.71
N THR A 104 -1.43 -2.96 1.18
CA THR A 104 -1.48 -3.36 -0.23
C THR A 104 -0.95 -4.79 -0.37
N ASP A 105 -1.41 -5.52 -1.38
CA ASP A 105 -0.80 -6.79 -1.79
C ASP A 105 0.53 -6.59 -2.51
N ALA A 106 0.89 -5.36 -2.91
CA ALA A 106 2.15 -5.08 -3.58
C ALA A 106 3.37 -5.41 -2.71
N PRO A 107 4.53 -5.74 -3.32
CA PRO A 107 5.78 -5.86 -2.58
C PRO A 107 6.18 -4.53 -1.93
N ILE A 108 6.92 -4.63 -0.82
CA ILE A 108 7.26 -3.45 0.01
C ILE A 108 8.02 -2.37 -0.76
N GLU A 109 8.87 -2.75 -1.72
CA GLU A 109 9.66 -1.83 -2.55
C GLU A 109 8.75 -0.93 -3.40
N LEU A 110 7.68 -1.52 -3.96
CA LEU A 110 6.68 -0.78 -4.72
C LEU A 110 5.79 0.04 -3.77
N ALA A 111 5.33 -0.57 -2.67
CA ALA A 111 4.40 0.04 -1.73
C ALA A 111 4.96 1.32 -1.11
N GLN A 112 6.22 1.32 -0.68
CA GLN A 112 6.86 2.48 -0.06
C GLN A 112 6.96 3.67 -1.01
N ILE A 113 7.40 3.43 -2.25
CA ILE A 113 7.53 4.49 -3.26
C ILE A 113 6.15 5.02 -3.66
N ALA A 114 5.18 4.12 -3.86
CA ALA A 114 3.80 4.50 -4.14
C ALA A 114 3.19 5.34 -3.01
N ALA A 115 3.37 4.93 -1.75
CA ALA A 115 2.90 5.68 -0.58
C ALA A 115 3.55 7.08 -0.49
N ALA A 116 4.83 7.21 -0.83
CA ALA A 116 5.52 8.50 -0.88
C ALA A 116 4.98 9.38 -2.02
N GLN A 117 4.85 8.80 -3.22
CA GLN A 117 4.34 9.46 -4.42
C GLN A 117 2.89 9.96 -4.25
N LEU A 118 2.04 9.15 -3.62
CA LEU A 118 0.64 9.46 -3.32
C LEU A 118 0.46 10.33 -2.06
N GLY A 119 1.55 10.61 -1.34
CA GLY A 119 1.59 11.54 -0.22
C GLY A 119 1.03 11.01 1.10
N VAL A 120 0.79 9.71 1.23
CA VAL A 120 0.34 9.10 2.49
C VAL A 120 1.50 8.73 3.42
N ALA A 121 2.71 8.51 2.89
CA ALA A 121 3.85 8.00 3.65
C ALA A 121 4.18 8.80 4.93
N ARG A 122 4.04 10.13 4.89
CA ARG A 122 4.33 11.00 6.04
C ARG A 122 3.20 11.11 7.07
N ARG A 123 2.05 10.49 6.80
CA ARG A 123 0.80 10.59 7.58
C ARG A 123 0.40 9.27 8.22
N MET A 124 0.87 8.16 7.65
CA MET A 124 0.64 6.83 8.17
C MET A 124 1.57 6.53 9.36
N VAL A 125 1.08 5.74 10.29
CA VAL A 125 1.86 5.19 11.41
C VAL A 125 2.42 3.80 11.10
N ALA A 126 1.81 3.10 10.15
CA ALA A 126 2.21 1.77 9.70
C ALA A 126 1.88 1.58 8.21
N LEU A 127 2.73 0.80 7.52
CA LEU A 127 2.51 0.32 6.16
C LEU A 127 2.78 -1.18 6.16
N GLU A 128 1.76 -1.96 5.83
CA GLU A 128 1.89 -3.40 5.58
C GLU A 128 1.79 -3.67 4.09
N ALA A 129 2.64 -4.55 3.58
CA ALA A 129 2.76 -4.84 2.16
C ALA A 129 2.87 -6.35 1.92
N GLY A 130 2.43 -6.83 0.76
CA GLY A 130 2.42 -8.23 0.40
C GLY A 130 1.18 -8.98 0.88
N SER A 131 1.18 -10.30 0.70
CA SER A 131 0.03 -11.16 1.02
C SER A 131 -0.29 -11.09 2.50
N GLY A 132 -1.57 -11.01 2.85
CA GLY A 132 -2.03 -10.89 4.23
C GLY A 132 -1.67 -9.56 4.92
N ALA A 133 -1.42 -8.50 4.15
CA ALA A 133 -1.05 -7.19 4.69
C ALA A 133 -2.15 -6.56 5.54
N LEU A 134 -3.43 -6.77 5.19
CA LEU A 134 -4.55 -6.22 5.96
C LEU A 134 -4.60 -6.84 7.35
N GLU A 135 -4.54 -8.16 7.44
CA GLU A 135 -4.62 -8.92 8.68
C GLU A 135 -3.47 -8.53 9.62
N ARG A 136 -2.24 -8.41 9.10
CA ARG A 136 -1.11 -7.91 9.89
C ARG A 136 -1.32 -6.49 10.38
N LEU A 137 -1.94 -5.65 9.57
CA LEU A 137 -2.20 -4.26 9.94
C LEU A 137 -3.29 -4.16 11.02
N GLU A 138 -4.31 -5.01 10.96
CA GLU A 138 -5.35 -5.16 12.00
C GLU A 138 -4.77 -5.69 13.32
N ASP A 139 -3.82 -6.62 13.27
CA ASP A 139 -3.08 -7.09 14.45
C ASP A 139 -2.29 -5.96 15.13
N VAL A 140 -1.77 -5.00 14.35
CA VAL A 140 -0.98 -3.87 14.86
C VAL A 140 -1.85 -2.71 15.35
N LEU A 141 -2.92 -2.38 14.62
CA LEU A 141 -3.71 -1.15 14.85
C LEU A 141 -5.09 -1.38 15.46
N GLY A 142 -5.50 -2.63 15.63
CA GLY A 142 -6.80 -3.02 16.20
C GLY A 142 -7.79 -3.46 15.13
N HIS A 143 -8.58 -4.48 15.47
CA HIS A 143 -9.59 -5.07 14.59
C HIS A 143 -10.89 -4.25 14.52
N ASP A 144 -11.02 -3.20 15.34
CA ASP A 144 -12.12 -2.22 15.31
C ASP A 144 -11.81 -1.02 14.40
N ALA A 145 -10.70 -1.07 13.68
CA ALA A 145 -10.28 -0.03 12.76
C ALA A 145 -11.26 0.13 11.58
N MET A 146 -11.44 1.37 11.14
CA MET A 146 -12.28 1.70 10.00
C MET A 146 -11.53 1.36 8.70
N LEU A 147 -12.08 0.45 7.92
CA LEU A 147 -11.53 0.06 6.62
C LEU A 147 -11.95 1.02 5.52
N VAL A 148 -10.98 1.49 4.73
CA VAL A 148 -11.14 2.38 3.58
C VAL A 148 -10.49 1.72 2.37
N GLN A 149 -11.30 1.07 1.56
CA GLN A 149 -10.86 0.34 0.35
C GLN A 149 -11.01 1.17 -0.92
N THR A 150 -11.85 2.20 -0.92
CA THR A 150 -12.10 3.01 -2.11
C THR A 150 -11.89 4.50 -1.84
N ARG A 151 -11.66 5.24 -2.92
CA ARG A 151 -11.55 6.71 -2.83
C ARG A 151 -12.81 7.36 -2.28
N ASP A 152 -13.98 6.82 -2.61
CA ASP A 152 -15.26 7.33 -2.11
C ASP A 152 -15.34 7.14 -0.59
N GLN A 153 -14.95 5.97 -0.09
CA GLN A 153 -14.85 5.72 1.35
C GLN A 153 -13.84 6.65 2.03
N LEU A 154 -12.69 6.91 1.39
CA LEU A 154 -11.69 7.84 1.91
C LEU A 154 -12.25 9.26 2.07
N THR A 155 -12.99 9.74 1.07
CA THR A 155 -13.61 11.06 1.13
C THR A 155 -14.74 11.11 2.14
N ALA A 156 -15.55 10.05 2.27
CA ALA A 156 -16.61 9.94 3.27
C ALA A 156 -16.03 9.96 4.70
N ALA A 157 -15.03 9.11 4.98
CA ALA A 157 -14.34 9.07 6.27
C ALA A 157 -13.74 10.43 6.65
N SER A 158 -13.22 11.17 5.66
CA SER A 158 -12.70 12.51 5.90
C SER A 158 -13.79 13.53 6.25
N ARG A 159 -15.05 13.33 5.87
CA ARG A 159 -16.17 14.24 6.20
C ARG A 159 -16.72 13.98 7.59
N GLU A 160 -16.67 12.74 8.06
CA GLU A 160 -17.18 12.28 9.35
C GLU A 160 -16.24 12.58 10.54
N GLY A 161 -14.95 12.77 10.26
CA GLY A 161 -13.95 13.26 11.22
C GLY A 161 -13.90 14.78 11.30
#